data_AF-A0AA92W3A7-F1
#
_entry.id   AF-A0AA92W3A7-F1
#
_cell.length_a   1.000
_cell.length_b   1.000
_cell.length_c   1.000
_cell.angle_alpha   90.00
_cell.angle_beta   90.00
_cell.angle_gamma   90.00
#
_symmetry.space_group_name_H-M   'P 1'
#
loop_
_entity.id
_entity.type
_entity.pdbx_description
1 polymer ?
#
loop_
_entity_poly.entity_id
_entity_poly.type
_entity_poly.pdbx_seq_one_letter_code
_entity_poly.pdbx_strand_id
1 'polypeptide(L)'
;MMKGYCVFWIPSIYHVAPVPLSENTFLEKEDISDEVGCQCHLSLKLDSQENIIVILSLRGIDVEFSLMHKGANDNGFILYSFDVSVADTELLIKALTNPIYHYVKGFYHEHKNHTDDCDSILYAYVCTKESDSQISSPDNKPLIFYLRQYEKRFRDFTEQLEFDASYLMSILDSPDYRDVLYKEKFESFDARCIDILGEVVYYRALLYSHNNVSYHKALGDNHTLQACAFNTENAINNIKVIKERVENVFQGRRANATLVHIKMANDMLVAGDKISKLSVRLGWLGAILGVLSLLLGIISIL
;
A
#
# COMPACT_ATOMS: atom_id res chain seq x y z
N MET A 1 40.17 5.65 9.94
CA MET A 1 38.71 5.77 10.18
C MET A 1 38.20 6.87 9.27
N MET A 2 37.06 6.65 8.63
CA MET A 2 36.36 7.62 7.80
C MET A 2 35.07 8.02 8.53
N LYS A 3 34.76 9.32 8.53
CA LYS A 3 33.51 9.83 9.08
C LYS A 3 32.41 9.77 8.02
N GLY A 4 31.29 9.16 8.35
CA GLY A 4 30.10 9.06 7.52
C GLY A 4 28.92 9.84 8.12
N TYR A 5 27.92 10.08 7.29
CA TYR A 5 26.68 10.75 7.66
C TYR A 5 25.50 9.98 7.08
N CYS A 6 24.45 9.80 7.87
CA CYS A 6 23.17 9.30 7.39
C CYS A 6 22.07 10.30 7.75
N VAL A 7 21.15 10.50 6.80
CA VAL A 7 19.95 11.30 6.98
C VAL A 7 18.77 10.36 6.86
N PHE A 8 17.98 10.30 7.93
CA PHE A 8 16.72 9.58 7.96
C PHE A 8 15.59 10.58 7.74
N TRP A 9 14.56 10.16 7.02
CA TRP A 9 13.36 10.95 6.83
C TRP A 9 12.19 10.29 7.54
N ILE A 10 11.65 10.95 8.54
CA ILE A 10 10.45 10.53 9.24
C ILE A 10 9.28 11.29 8.62
N PRO A 11 8.25 10.60 8.11
CA PRO A 11 7.09 11.28 7.52
C PRO A 11 6.45 12.25 8.50
N SER A 12 6.50 13.54 8.17
CA SER A 12 5.98 14.62 9.00
C SER A 12 4.99 15.47 8.20
N ILE A 13 3.70 15.12 8.28
CA ILE A 13 2.62 15.75 7.49
C ILE A 13 2.42 17.23 7.90
N TYR A 14 2.76 17.57 9.14
CA TYR A 14 2.58 18.91 9.71
C TYR A 14 3.85 19.75 9.71
N HIS A 15 4.92 19.27 9.08
CA HIS A 15 6.21 19.93 9.10
C HIS A 15 6.71 20.27 10.51
N VAL A 16 6.68 19.29 11.40
CA VAL A 16 7.24 19.37 12.75
C VAL A 16 8.47 18.48 12.81
N ALA A 17 9.51 18.94 13.51
CA ALA A 17 10.68 18.13 13.78
C ALA A 17 10.28 16.80 14.47
N PRO A 18 10.80 15.64 14.04
CA PRO A 18 10.52 14.37 14.69
C PRO A 18 10.95 14.41 16.16
N VAL A 19 10.07 13.96 17.05
CA VAL A 19 10.36 13.82 18.48
C VAL A 19 10.24 12.33 18.81
N PRO A 20 11.21 11.75 19.55
CA PRO A 20 11.09 10.36 19.98
C PRO A 20 9.79 10.11 20.75
N LEU A 21 9.14 9.00 20.46
CA LEU A 21 8.06 8.48 21.27
C LEU A 21 8.69 8.00 22.59
N SER A 22 8.39 8.69 23.70
CA SER A 22 9.08 8.51 24.99
C SER A 22 9.08 7.07 25.54
N GLU A 23 8.18 6.23 25.05
CA GLU A 23 8.07 4.81 25.45
C GLU A 23 9.03 3.90 24.66
N ASN A 24 9.48 4.33 23.48
CA ASN A 24 10.33 3.54 22.59
C ASN A 24 11.79 3.96 22.76
N THR A 25 12.45 3.55 23.85
CA THR A 25 13.90 3.78 24.01
C THR A 25 14.75 2.58 23.58
N PHE A 26 14.11 1.44 23.33
CA PHE A 26 14.75 0.19 22.96
C PHE A 26 13.89 -0.56 21.94
N LEU A 27 14.54 -1.11 20.92
CA LEU A 27 13.93 -1.87 19.86
C LEU A 27 14.84 -3.08 19.55
N GLU A 28 14.29 -4.30 19.49
CA GLU A 28 15.01 -5.54 19.10
C GLU A 28 14.30 -6.35 17.98
N LYS A 29 15.05 -6.80 16.96
CA LYS A 29 14.56 -7.60 15.83
C LYS A 29 15.47 -8.80 15.57
N GLU A 30 14.90 -10.00 15.59
CA GLU A 30 15.64 -11.27 15.51
C GLU A 30 16.22 -11.60 14.12
N ASP A 31 15.64 -11.13 13.02
CA ASP A 31 16.23 -11.40 11.70
C ASP A 31 16.11 -10.20 10.75
N ILE A 32 17.26 -9.69 10.31
CA ILE A 32 17.39 -8.67 9.28
C ILE A 32 18.23 -9.14 8.08
N SER A 33 18.54 -10.43 7.99
CA SER A 33 19.32 -11.02 6.89
C SER A 33 18.42 -11.42 5.74
N ASP A 34 18.81 -11.03 4.51
CA ASP A 34 18.19 -11.54 3.28
C ASP A 34 18.70 -12.94 2.89
N GLU A 35 19.74 -13.45 3.56
CA GLU A 35 20.37 -14.75 3.25
C GLU A 35 19.83 -15.90 4.12
N VAL A 36 19.34 -16.94 3.45
CA VAL A 36 18.85 -18.17 4.09
C VAL A 36 19.96 -18.84 4.90
N GLY A 37 19.75 -18.98 6.21
CA GLY A 37 20.69 -19.63 7.14
C GLY A 37 21.72 -18.70 7.79
N CYS A 38 21.64 -17.38 7.56
CA CYS A 38 22.43 -16.39 8.27
C CYS A 38 21.54 -15.63 9.25
N GLN A 39 21.56 -15.98 10.53
CA GLN A 39 20.83 -15.23 11.56
C GLN A 39 21.59 -13.95 11.91
N CYS A 40 20.97 -12.80 11.64
CA CYS A 40 21.49 -11.48 11.97
C CYS A 40 20.46 -10.75 12.83
N HIS A 41 20.77 -10.57 14.11
CA HIS A 41 19.89 -9.87 15.04
C HIS A 41 20.27 -8.39 15.08
N LEU A 42 19.28 -7.50 15.08
CA LEU A 42 19.45 -6.06 15.19
C LEU A 42 18.79 -5.57 16.49
N SER A 43 19.58 -4.92 17.34
CA SER A 43 19.06 -4.17 18.48
C SER A 43 19.44 -2.70 18.36
N LEU A 44 18.51 -1.82 18.67
CA LEU A 44 18.70 -0.37 18.70
C LEU A 44 18.34 0.17 20.07
N LYS A 45 19.17 1.08 20.58
CA LYS A 45 18.88 1.83 21.79
C LYS A 45 19.01 3.32 21.52
N LEU A 46 18.00 4.08 21.89
CA LEU A 46 18.02 5.53 21.86
C LEU A 46 18.44 6.05 23.23
N ASP A 47 19.50 6.87 23.27
CA ASP A 47 19.98 7.48 24.51
C ASP A 47 19.31 8.84 24.80
N SER A 48 19.62 9.44 25.95
CA SER A 48 19.06 10.73 26.37
C SER A 48 19.52 11.92 25.51
N GLN A 49 20.49 11.74 24.62
CA GLN A 49 20.97 12.72 23.65
C GLN A 49 20.45 12.42 22.25
N GLU A 50 19.53 11.46 22.12
CA GLU A 50 18.98 10.96 20.86
C GLU A 50 20.01 10.28 19.95
N ASN A 51 21.18 9.91 20.47
CA ASN A 51 22.11 9.04 19.75
C ASN A 51 21.51 7.63 19.68
N ILE A 52 21.82 6.93 18.59
CA ILE A 52 21.36 5.56 18.38
C ILE A 52 22.55 4.63 18.52
N ILE A 53 22.48 3.74 19.51
CA ILE A 53 23.41 2.63 19.65
C ILE A 53 22.85 1.47 18.83
N VAL A 54 23.61 1.04 17.84
CA VAL A 54 23.27 -0.07 16.96
C VAL A 54 24.10 -1.28 17.37
N ILE A 55 23.42 -2.39 17.67
CA ILE A 55 24.03 -3.66 18.00
C ILE A 55 23.60 -4.66 16.93
N LEU A 56 24.56 -5.12 16.14
CA LEU A 56 24.39 -6.16 15.13
C LEU A 56 24.99 -7.46 15.65
N SER A 57 24.17 -8.49 15.89
CA SER A 57 24.65 -9.81 16.27
C SER A 57 24.63 -10.74 15.07
N LEU A 58 25.81 -11.17 14.62
CA LEU A 58 25.95 -12.14 13.53
C LEU A 58 26.56 -13.42 14.08
N ARG A 59 25.79 -14.51 14.11
CA ARG A 59 26.23 -15.83 14.63
C ARG A 59 26.84 -15.75 16.05
N GLY A 60 26.30 -14.87 16.89
CA GLY A 60 26.76 -14.64 18.26
C GLY A 60 27.99 -13.73 18.39
N ILE A 61 28.42 -13.09 17.31
CA ILE A 61 29.43 -12.02 17.34
C ILE A 61 28.69 -10.69 17.27
N ASP A 62 28.81 -9.90 18.33
CA ASP A 62 28.19 -8.58 18.42
C ASP A 62 29.14 -7.50 17.89
N VAL A 63 28.65 -6.71 16.94
CA VAL A 63 29.28 -5.50 16.46
C VAL A 63 28.42 -4.33 16.91
N GLU A 64 28.99 -3.49 17.76
CA GLU A 64 28.36 -2.27 18.25
C GLU A 64 28.96 -1.04 17.56
N PHE A 65 28.10 -0.13 17.13
CA PHE A 65 28.50 1.21 16.70
C PHE A 65 27.42 2.24 17.04
N SER A 66 27.79 3.51 17.06
CA SER A 66 26.89 4.60 17.42
C SER A 66 26.64 5.54 16.25
N LEU A 67 25.38 5.90 16.07
CA LEU A 67 24.95 7.03 15.25
C LEU A 67 24.80 8.24 16.17
N MET A 68 25.70 9.20 16.02
CA MET A 68 25.72 10.41 16.83
C MET A 68 24.76 11.44 16.26
N HIS A 69 23.76 11.85 17.03
CA HIS A 69 22.78 12.82 16.59
C HIS A 69 23.44 14.18 16.31
N LYS A 70 23.04 14.82 15.21
CA LYS A 70 23.53 16.15 14.79
C LYS A 70 22.43 17.19 14.65
N GLY A 71 21.19 16.78 14.62
CA GLY A 71 20.04 17.66 14.56
C GLY A 71 18.93 17.10 13.68
N ALA A 72 17.74 17.64 13.89
CA ALA A 72 16.58 17.37 13.08
C ALA A 72 15.99 18.68 12.54
N ASN A 73 15.09 18.59 11.57
CA ASN A 73 14.36 19.75 11.09
C ASN A 73 12.87 19.50 10.90
N ASP A 74 12.16 20.60 10.71
CA ASP A 74 10.72 20.66 10.49
C ASP A 74 10.25 19.98 9.20
N ASN A 75 11.14 19.43 8.36
CA ASN A 75 10.75 18.66 7.18
C ASN A 75 10.82 17.13 7.43
N GLY A 76 11.01 16.73 8.68
CA GLY A 76 11.09 15.32 9.08
C GLY A 76 12.48 14.71 8.93
N PHE A 77 13.51 15.49 8.58
CA PHE A 77 14.87 14.96 8.46
C PHE A 77 15.56 14.90 9.82
N ILE A 78 16.24 13.79 10.09
CA ILE A 78 17.14 13.61 11.23
C ILE A 78 18.52 13.26 10.70
N LEU A 79 19.53 14.03 11.10
CA LEU A 79 20.92 13.84 10.70
C LEU A 79 21.72 13.15 11.81
N TYR A 80 22.42 12.10 11.42
CA TYR A 80 23.38 11.39 12.25
C TYR A 80 24.76 11.37 11.60
N SER A 81 25.81 11.27 12.42
CA SER A 81 27.16 10.95 11.98
C SER A 81 27.67 9.66 12.61
N PHE A 82 28.54 8.94 11.92
CA PHE A 82 29.12 7.70 12.39
C PHE A 82 30.58 7.58 11.95
N ASP A 83 31.38 6.81 12.69
CA ASP A 83 32.77 6.53 12.34
C ASP A 83 32.89 5.09 11.81
N VAL A 84 33.63 4.92 10.70
CA VAL A 84 33.83 3.60 10.09
C VAL A 84 35.30 3.30 9.88
N SER A 85 35.68 2.05 10.15
CA SER A 85 36.91 1.45 9.65
C SER A 85 36.79 1.29 8.11
N VAL A 86 37.85 1.55 7.33
CA VAL A 86 37.76 1.53 5.85
C VAL A 86 37.33 0.14 5.33
N ALA A 87 37.67 -0.93 6.04
CA ALA A 87 37.38 -2.31 5.64
C ALA A 87 35.90 -2.74 5.79
N ASP A 88 35.15 -2.08 6.68
CA ASP A 88 33.76 -2.47 7.03
C ASP A 88 32.69 -1.56 6.40
N THR A 89 33.12 -0.63 5.54
CA THR A 89 32.31 0.50 5.05
C THR A 89 31.10 0.06 4.22
N GLU A 90 31.24 -0.95 3.35
CA GLU A 90 30.17 -1.32 2.42
C GLU A 90 29.00 -2.03 3.10
N LEU A 91 29.30 -2.98 3.99
CA LEU A 91 28.29 -3.73 4.75
C LEU A 91 27.50 -2.79 5.68
N LEU A 92 28.22 -1.91 6.38
CA LEU A 92 27.59 -0.93 7.26
C LEU A 92 26.71 0.06 6.48
N ILE A 93 27.19 0.58 5.34
CA ILE A 93 26.37 1.44 4.49
C ILE A 93 25.11 0.70 4.03
N LYS A 94 25.22 -0.55 3.58
CA LYS A 94 24.05 -1.34 3.16
C LYS A 94 23.05 -1.53 4.31
N ALA A 95 23.52 -1.84 5.52
CA ALA A 95 22.68 -1.97 6.71
C ALA A 95 21.99 -0.65 7.09
N LEU A 96 22.72 0.48 7.01
CA LEU A 96 22.17 1.81 7.28
C LEU A 96 21.15 2.25 6.24
N THR A 97 21.33 1.82 5.00
CA THR A 97 20.49 2.21 3.87
C THR A 97 19.09 1.63 3.98
N ASN A 98 18.91 0.44 4.57
CA ASN A 98 17.59 -0.19 4.65
C ASN A 98 17.24 -0.66 6.09
N PRO A 99 17.74 -1.81 6.58
CA PRO A 99 17.20 -2.42 7.80
C PRO A 99 17.29 -1.52 9.03
N ILE A 100 18.38 -0.78 9.21
CA ILE A 100 18.52 0.13 10.35
C ILE A 100 17.56 1.30 10.22
N TYR A 101 17.45 1.92 9.04
CA TYR A 101 16.57 3.07 8.83
C TYR A 101 15.11 2.75 9.14
N HIS A 102 14.60 1.63 8.62
CA HIS A 102 13.25 1.17 8.90
C HIS A 102 13.03 0.94 10.39
N TYR A 103 14.04 0.44 11.08
CA TYR A 103 13.93 0.17 12.49
C TYR A 103 14.01 1.43 13.35
N VAL A 104 14.83 2.39 12.95
CA VAL A 104 14.90 3.72 13.57
C VAL A 104 13.55 4.46 13.44
N LYS A 105 12.77 4.26 12.37
CA LYS A 105 11.44 4.87 12.25
C LYS A 105 10.52 4.50 13.41
N GLY A 106 10.66 3.31 14.01
CA GLY A 106 9.89 2.89 15.18
C GLY A 106 10.09 3.78 16.42
N PHE A 107 11.18 4.54 16.50
CA PHE A 107 11.37 5.54 17.56
C PHE A 107 10.52 6.79 17.37
N TYR A 108 10.08 7.10 16.14
CA TYR A 108 9.53 8.41 15.78
C TYR A 108 8.16 8.37 15.10
N HIS A 109 7.71 7.20 14.64
CA HIS A 109 6.49 7.05 13.84
C HIS A 109 5.62 5.90 14.36
N GLU A 110 4.33 6.18 14.56
CA GLU A 110 3.31 5.15 14.78
C GLU A 110 2.64 4.83 13.43
N HIS A 111 2.51 3.54 13.08
CA HIS A 111 1.88 3.04 11.85
C HIS A 111 0.35 3.24 11.82
N LYS A 112 -0.11 4.49 11.99
CA LYS A 112 -1.55 4.81 12.05
C LYS A 112 -2.26 4.70 10.70
N ASN A 113 -1.52 4.80 9.59
CA ASN A 113 -2.09 5.00 8.25
C ASN A 113 -1.73 3.90 7.23
N HIS A 114 -0.97 2.87 7.62
CA HIS A 114 -0.67 1.69 6.79
C HIS A 114 -0.26 0.52 7.69
N THR A 115 -0.29 -0.70 7.17
CA THR A 115 0.22 -1.89 7.86
C THR A 115 1.74 -1.83 8.02
N ASP A 116 2.30 -2.57 8.99
CA ASP A 116 3.75 -2.64 9.26
C ASP A 116 4.55 -3.06 8.02
N ASP A 117 3.97 -3.92 7.17
CA ASP A 117 4.57 -4.41 5.92
C ASP A 117 4.67 -3.33 4.83
N CYS A 118 3.90 -2.25 4.97
CA CYS A 118 3.82 -1.14 4.03
C CYS A 118 4.64 0.08 4.47
N ASP A 119 5.42 -0.03 5.54
CA ASP A 119 6.21 1.06 6.08
C ASP A 119 7.32 1.50 5.11
N SER A 120 6.95 2.35 4.14
CA SER A 120 7.78 3.05 3.15
C SER A 120 9.20 2.48 3.00
N ILE A 121 9.37 1.53 2.07
CA ILE A 121 10.65 0.91 1.62
C ILE A 121 11.56 1.94 0.94
N LEU A 122 11.68 3.11 1.54
CA LEU A 122 12.64 4.11 1.16
C LEU A 122 13.97 3.71 1.76
N TYR A 123 15.01 3.94 1.01
CA TYR A 123 16.37 3.84 1.49
C TYR A 123 16.75 5.10 2.26
N ALA A 124 17.59 4.98 3.28
CA ALA A 124 18.21 6.14 3.92
C ALA A 124 19.23 6.81 3.00
N TYR A 125 19.39 8.12 3.16
CA TYR A 125 20.44 8.85 2.47
C TYR A 125 21.75 8.73 3.27
N VAL A 126 22.77 8.10 2.69
CA VAL A 126 24.10 7.95 3.32
C VAL A 126 25.16 8.62 2.46
N CYS A 127 26.06 9.39 3.10
CA CYS A 127 27.15 10.07 2.42
C CYS A 127 28.39 10.19 3.30
N THR A 128 29.54 10.47 2.69
CA THR A 128 30.85 10.62 3.39
C THR A 128 31.34 12.06 3.44
N LYS A 129 30.64 12.97 2.77
CA LYS A 129 30.95 14.41 2.75
C LYS A 129 29.94 15.17 3.59
N GLU A 130 30.42 15.95 4.55
CA GLU A 130 29.55 16.75 5.43
C GLU A 130 28.74 17.82 4.68
N SER A 131 29.28 18.35 3.58
CA SER A 131 28.55 19.27 2.70
C SER A 131 27.29 18.65 2.11
N ASP A 132 27.28 17.32 1.97
CA ASP A 132 26.22 16.57 1.31
C ASP A 132 25.13 16.13 2.28
N SER A 133 25.42 16.14 3.59
CA SER A 133 24.50 15.74 4.66
C SER A 133 23.63 16.89 5.19
N GLN A 134 23.80 18.11 4.67
CA GLN A 134 23.11 19.30 5.16
C GLN A 134 21.59 19.19 4.98
N ILE A 135 20.85 19.17 6.08
CA ILE A 135 19.38 19.02 6.05
C ILE A 135 18.63 20.36 6.01
N SER A 136 19.26 21.47 6.38
CA SER A 136 18.60 22.80 6.46
C SER A 136 18.80 23.67 5.22
N SER A 137 19.66 23.25 4.29
CA SER A 137 19.91 24.00 3.06
C SER A 137 18.74 23.89 2.08
N PRO A 138 18.45 24.97 1.31
CA PRO A 138 17.55 24.89 0.16
C PRO A 138 17.98 23.80 -0.81
N ASP A 139 17.00 23.07 -1.34
CA ASP A 139 17.16 22.00 -2.34
C ASP A 139 18.29 21.02 -2.00
N ASN A 140 18.37 20.64 -0.72
CA ASN A 140 19.45 19.79 -0.24
C ASN A 140 19.42 18.37 -0.85
N LYS A 141 20.60 17.72 -0.85
CA LYS A 141 20.77 16.39 -1.44
C LYS A 141 19.87 15.31 -0.82
N PRO A 142 19.68 15.24 0.52
CA PRO A 142 18.72 14.31 1.11
C PRO A 142 17.30 14.48 0.55
N LEU A 143 16.78 15.72 0.49
CA LEU A 143 15.46 16.01 -0.08
C LEU A 143 15.33 15.50 -1.52
N ILE A 144 16.29 15.86 -2.38
CA ILE A 144 16.30 15.42 -3.78
C ILE A 144 16.32 13.89 -3.88
N PHE A 145 17.12 13.24 -3.03
CA PHE A 145 17.24 11.79 -2.99
C PHE A 145 15.90 11.12 -2.65
N TYR A 146 15.22 11.56 -1.60
CA TYR A 146 13.92 10.99 -1.22
C TYR A 146 12.81 11.26 -2.25
N LEU A 147 12.78 12.44 -2.87
CA LEU A 147 11.83 12.74 -3.96
C LEU A 147 12.02 11.79 -5.16
N ARG A 148 13.28 11.50 -5.54
CA ARG A 148 13.59 10.54 -6.61
C ARG A 148 13.23 9.10 -6.27
N GLN A 149 13.33 8.73 -4.99
CA GLN A 149 12.86 7.41 -4.57
C GLN A 149 11.35 7.29 -4.70
N TYR A 150 10.59 8.34 -4.34
CA TYR A 150 9.15 8.37 -4.58
C TYR A 150 8.80 8.31 -6.07
N GLU A 151 9.49 9.07 -6.92
CA GLU A 151 9.31 9.01 -8.38
C GLU A 151 9.47 7.58 -8.90
N LYS A 152 10.54 6.89 -8.49
CA LYS A 152 10.75 5.48 -8.86
C LYS A 152 9.64 4.59 -8.32
N ARG A 153 9.29 4.74 -7.04
CA ARG A 153 8.30 3.91 -6.36
C ARG A 153 6.91 4.02 -7.00
N PHE A 154 6.43 5.22 -7.30
CA PHE A 154 5.13 5.40 -7.96
C PHE A 154 5.11 4.89 -9.39
N ARG A 155 6.24 4.96 -10.12
CA ARG A 155 6.38 4.29 -11.42
C ARG A 155 6.28 2.77 -11.27
N ASP A 156 7.04 2.18 -10.36
CA ASP A 156 7.04 0.73 -10.12
C ASP A 156 5.62 0.26 -9.68
N PHE A 157 4.92 1.04 -8.86
CA PHE A 157 3.52 0.78 -8.50
C PHE A 157 2.57 0.84 -9.68
N THR A 158 2.76 1.80 -10.60
CA THR A 158 1.93 1.90 -11.81
C THR A 158 2.07 0.63 -12.66
N GLU A 159 3.30 0.17 -12.87
CA GLU A 159 3.59 -1.06 -13.63
C GLU A 159 2.98 -2.30 -12.97
N GLN A 160 3.14 -2.43 -11.65
CA GLN A 160 2.57 -3.55 -10.89
C GLN A 160 1.03 -3.56 -10.93
N LEU A 161 0.40 -2.40 -10.75
CA LEU A 161 -1.06 -2.29 -10.78
C LEU A 161 -1.64 -2.52 -12.17
N GLU A 162 -0.95 -2.12 -13.24
CA GLU A 162 -1.35 -2.48 -14.61
C GLU A 162 -1.32 -3.99 -14.84
N PHE A 163 -0.27 -4.66 -14.34
CA PHE A 163 -0.20 -6.13 -14.38
C PHE A 163 -1.33 -6.78 -13.59
N ASP A 164 -1.53 -6.35 -12.34
CA ASP A 164 -2.56 -6.89 -11.45
C ASP A 164 -3.97 -6.65 -12.04
N ALA A 165 -4.22 -5.47 -12.59
CA ALA A 165 -5.48 -5.13 -13.26
C ALA A 165 -5.70 -6.01 -14.50
N SER A 166 -4.67 -6.19 -15.34
CA SER A 166 -4.76 -7.05 -16.53
C SER A 166 -5.04 -8.51 -16.15
N TYR A 167 -4.39 -9.01 -15.10
CA TYR A 167 -4.63 -10.33 -14.56
C TYR A 167 -6.08 -10.48 -14.05
N LEU A 168 -6.60 -9.51 -13.29
CA LEU A 168 -7.99 -9.49 -12.84
C LEU A 168 -8.98 -9.52 -14.01
N MET A 169 -8.73 -8.75 -15.07
CA MET A 169 -9.55 -8.76 -16.28
C MET A 169 -9.51 -10.12 -16.97
N SER A 170 -8.36 -10.79 -17.02
CA SER A 170 -8.26 -12.12 -17.63
C SER A 170 -9.08 -13.18 -16.89
N ILE A 171 -9.19 -13.07 -15.55
CA ILE A 171 -10.02 -13.99 -14.75
C ILE A 171 -11.52 -13.77 -15.06
N LEU A 172 -11.94 -12.52 -15.28
CA LEU A 172 -13.32 -12.20 -15.64
C LEU A 172 -13.77 -12.81 -16.97
N ASP A 173 -12.85 -12.93 -17.90
CA ASP A 173 -13.13 -13.49 -19.23
C ASP A 173 -13.05 -15.03 -19.26
N SER A 174 -12.64 -15.65 -18.14
CA SER A 174 -12.52 -17.10 -18.03
C SER A 174 -13.90 -17.78 -17.92
N PRO A 175 -14.13 -18.89 -18.63
CA PRO A 175 -15.36 -19.70 -18.48
C PRO A 175 -15.49 -20.35 -17.09
N ASP A 176 -14.38 -20.50 -16.35
CA ASP A 176 -14.35 -21.07 -14.99
C ASP A 176 -14.55 -20.02 -13.88
N TYR A 177 -15.02 -18.83 -14.25
CA TYR A 177 -15.26 -17.71 -13.36
C TYR A 177 -16.12 -18.07 -12.14
N ARG A 178 -15.66 -17.68 -10.95
CA ARG A 178 -16.40 -17.79 -9.69
C ARG A 178 -16.51 -16.41 -9.04
N ASP A 179 -17.74 -15.91 -8.87
CA ASP A 179 -18.03 -14.60 -8.28
C ASP A 179 -17.30 -14.35 -6.95
N VAL A 180 -17.24 -15.36 -6.08
CA VAL A 180 -16.63 -15.25 -4.74
C VAL A 180 -15.12 -15.04 -4.82
N LEU A 181 -14.41 -15.83 -5.64
CA LEU A 181 -12.96 -15.72 -5.81
C LEU A 181 -12.59 -14.37 -6.42
N TYR A 182 -13.38 -13.89 -7.37
CA TYR A 182 -13.16 -12.61 -8.00
C TYR A 182 -13.38 -11.43 -7.06
N LYS A 183 -14.41 -11.50 -6.20
CA LYS A 183 -14.64 -10.49 -5.17
C LYS A 183 -13.43 -10.35 -4.25
N GLU A 184 -12.88 -11.46 -3.75
CA GLU A 184 -11.69 -11.43 -2.87
C GLU A 184 -10.48 -10.83 -3.59
N LYS A 185 -10.26 -11.18 -4.86
CA LYS A 185 -9.14 -10.64 -5.66
C LYS A 185 -9.32 -9.15 -5.95
N PHE A 186 -10.54 -8.70 -6.21
CA PHE A 186 -10.85 -7.28 -6.36
C PHE A 186 -10.63 -6.50 -5.06
N GLU A 187 -11.12 -7.01 -3.92
CA GLU A 187 -10.94 -6.37 -2.60
C GLU A 187 -9.45 -6.25 -2.25
N SER A 188 -8.65 -7.27 -2.55
CA SER A 188 -7.19 -7.22 -2.37
C SER A 188 -6.51 -6.18 -3.26
N PHE A 189 -6.95 -6.05 -4.51
CA PHE A 189 -6.45 -5.03 -5.43
C PHE A 189 -6.84 -3.61 -5.00
N ASP A 190 -8.09 -3.42 -4.57
CA ASP A 190 -8.59 -2.12 -4.09
C ASP A 190 -7.86 -1.68 -2.82
N ALA A 191 -7.68 -2.59 -1.86
CA ALA A 191 -6.89 -2.33 -0.65
C ALA A 191 -5.46 -1.87 -1.00
N ARG A 192 -4.79 -2.56 -1.92
CA ARG A 192 -3.45 -2.17 -2.40
C ARG A 192 -3.44 -0.78 -3.04
N CYS A 193 -4.45 -0.44 -3.83
CA CYS A 193 -4.57 0.89 -4.42
C CYS A 193 -4.75 1.96 -3.34
N ILE A 194 -5.53 1.69 -2.30
CA ILE A 194 -5.73 2.60 -1.16
C ILE A 194 -4.41 2.81 -0.42
N ASP A 195 -3.66 1.75 -0.12
CA ASP A 195 -2.37 1.83 0.57
C ASP A 195 -1.36 2.67 -0.23
N ILE A 196 -1.27 2.44 -1.55
CA ILE A 196 -0.40 3.21 -2.46
C ILE A 196 -0.84 4.68 -2.52
N LEU A 197 -2.14 4.96 -2.53
CA LEU A 197 -2.64 6.34 -2.50
C LEU A 197 -2.44 7.02 -1.14
N GLY A 198 -2.34 6.25 -0.05
CA GLY A 198 -1.93 6.75 1.26
C GLY A 198 -0.51 7.33 1.26
N GLU A 199 0.42 6.67 0.55
CA GLU A 199 1.81 7.13 0.39
C GLU A 199 1.91 8.50 -0.31
N VAL A 200 0.89 8.92 -1.07
CA VAL A 200 0.84 10.25 -1.71
C VAL A 200 0.86 11.35 -0.66
N VAL A 201 0.29 11.13 0.52
CA VAL A 201 0.30 12.11 1.62
C VAL A 201 1.73 12.39 2.07
N TYR A 202 2.55 11.35 2.21
CA TYR A 202 3.94 11.44 2.62
C TYR A 202 4.81 12.08 1.52
N TYR A 203 4.63 11.66 0.26
CA TYR A 203 5.29 12.30 -0.87
C TYR A 203 4.96 13.79 -0.96
N ARG A 204 3.70 14.18 -0.78
CA ARG A 204 3.29 15.60 -0.83
C ARG A 204 3.88 16.40 0.31
N ALA A 205 3.91 15.86 1.53
CA ALA A 205 4.60 16.50 2.64
C ALA A 205 6.07 16.78 2.28
N LEU A 206 6.76 15.81 1.68
CA LEU A 206 8.14 16.01 1.23
C LEU A 206 8.25 17.04 0.09
N LEU A 207 7.36 16.99 -0.90
CA LEU A 207 7.34 17.89 -2.05
C LEU A 207 7.12 19.34 -1.64
N TYR A 208 6.19 19.58 -0.70
CA TYR A 208 5.84 20.91 -0.22
C TYR A 208 6.72 21.43 0.93
N SER A 209 7.73 20.65 1.33
CA SER A 209 8.80 21.05 2.26
C SER A 209 9.31 22.47 2.02
N HIS A 210 9.58 23.20 3.12
CA HIS A 210 10.18 24.53 3.08
C HIS A 210 11.55 24.55 2.40
N ASN A 211 12.23 23.40 2.40
CA ASN A 211 13.53 23.26 1.75
C ASN A 211 13.41 23.09 0.22
N ASN A 212 12.24 22.76 -0.33
CA ASN A 212 12.06 22.56 -1.78
C ASN A 212 11.82 23.89 -2.53
N VAL A 213 12.76 24.82 -2.38
CA VAL A 213 12.64 26.19 -2.86
C VAL A 213 12.54 26.25 -4.39
N SER A 214 13.26 25.37 -5.10
CA SER A 214 13.22 25.32 -6.57
C SER A 214 11.84 24.93 -7.11
N TYR A 215 11.12 24.03 -6.44
CA TYR A 215 9.76 23.64 -6.82
C TYR A 215 8.78 24.81 -6.64
N HIS A 216 8.84 25.50 -5.49
CA HIS A 216 7.90 26.57 -5.15
C HIS A 216 8.03 27.82 -6.03
N LYS A 217 9.21 28.10 -6.59
CA LYS A 217 9.44 29.36 -7.30
C LYS A 217 8.76 29.49 -8.67
N ALA A 218 8.04 28.47 -9.18
CA ALA A 218 7.39 28.43 -10.51
C ALA A 218 8.28 28.74 -11.74
N LEU A 219 9.51 29.23 -11.53
CA LEU A 219 10.51 29.71 -12.48
C LEU A 219 11.90 29.49 -11.83
N GLY A 220 12.28 28.24 -11.64
CA GLY A 220 13.62 27.88 -11.13
C GLY A 220 14.38 27.04 -12.14
N ASP A 221 15.64 27.38 -12.39
CA ASP A 221 16.53 26.73 -13.37
C ASP A 221 16.77 25.23 -13.12
N ASN A 222 16.29 24.68 -12.01
CA ASN A 222 16.40 23.27 -11.69
C ASN A 222 15.23 22.46 -12.26
N HIS A 223 15.24 22.30 -13.58
CA HIS A 223 14.29 21.47 -14.33
C HIS A 223 14.17 20.04 -13.79
N THR A 224 15.17 19.53 -13.07
CA THR A 224 15.16 18.14 -12.58
C THR A 224 14.17 17.90 -11.44
N LEU A 225 13.99 18.84 -10.52
CA LEU A 225 13.02 18.68 -9.41
C LEU A 225 11.58 18.86 -9.89
N GLN A 226 11.35 19.80 -10.80
CA GLN A 226 10.03 19.96 -11.43
C GLN A 226 9.67 18.75 -12.29
N ALA A 227 10.62 18.20 -13.05
CA ALA A 227 10.42 16.97 -13.82
C ALA A 227 10.11 15.78 -12.90
N CYS A 228 10.86 15.62 -11.81
CA CYS A 228 10.60 14.59 -10.80
C CYS A 228 9.17 14.69 -10.26
N ALA A 229 8.73 15.91 -9.90
CA ALA A 229 7.39 16.15 -9.40
C ALA A 229 6.30 15.85 -10.45
N PHE A 230 6.50 16.30 -11.68
CA PHE A 230 5.60 16.04 -12.81
C PHE A 230 5.46 14.56 -13.11
N ASN A 231 6.57 13.82 -13.18
CA ASN A 231 6.59 12.38 -13.42
C ASN A 231 5.85 11.63 -12.31
N THR A 232 6.06 12.03 -11.06
CA THR A 232 5.41 11.42 -9.90
C THR A 232 3.91 11.68 -9.91
N GLU A 233 3.45 12.91 -10.16
CA GLU A 233 2.02 13.23 -10.26
C GLU A 233 1.34 12.51 -11.44
N ASN A 234 2.03 12.34 -12.58
CA ASN A 234 1.52 11.53 -13.69
C ASN A 234 1.34 10.06 -13.29
N ALA A 235 2.31 9.47 -12.58
CA ALA A 235 2.19 8.10 -12.07
C ALA A 235 1.01 7.97 -11.09
N ILE A 236 0.85 8.93 -10.16
CA ILE A 236 -0.30 8.97 -9.24
C ILE A 236 -1.63 9.04 -9.99
N ASN A 237 -1.72 9.85 -11.05
CA ASN A 237 -2.93 9.95 -11.86
C ASN A 237 -3.21 8.65 -12.62
N ASN A 238 -2.19 8.00 -13.17
CA ASN A 238 -2.34 6.69 -13.82
C ASN A 238 -2.89 5.65 -12.83
N ILE A 239 -2.37 5.61 -11.59
CA ILE A 239 -2.85 4.71 -10.55
C ILE A 239 -4.35 4.91 -10.29
N LYS A 240 -4.82 6.16 -10.21
CA LYS A 240 -6.26 6.46 -10.05
C LYS A 240 -7.09 5.98 -11.25
N VAL A 241 -6.59 6.19 -12.47
CA VAL A 241 -7.26 5.74 -13.69
C VAL A 241 -7.36 4.21 -13.73
N ILE A 242 -6.29 3.50 -13.35
CA ILE A 242 -6.30 2.03 -13.28
C ILE A 242 -7.33 1.56 -12.27
N LYS A 243 -7.35 2.15 -11.07
CA LYS A 243 -8.32 1.84 -10.01
C LYS A 243 -9.76 2.01 -10.51
N GLU A 244 -10.08 3.18 -11.06
CA GLU A 244 -11.41 3.51 -11.59
C GLU A 244 -11.82 2.57 -12.74
N ARG A 245 -10.88 2.24 -13.64
CA ARG A 245 -11.11 1.27 -14.71
C ARG A 245 -11.52 -0.10 -14.18
N VAL A 246 -10.83 -0.61 -13.15
CA VAL A 246 -11.14 -1.92 -12.54
C VAL A 246 -12.48 -1.87 -11.78
N GLU A 247 -12.73 -0.80 -11.01
CA GLU A 247 -13.99 -0.59 -10.30
C GLU A 247 -15.21 -0.57 -11.24
N ASN A 248 -15.11 0.15 -12.36
CA ASN A 248 -16.20 0.26 -13.32
C ASN A 248 -16.58 -1.10 -13.91
N VAL A 249 -15.59 -1.94 -14.22
CA VAL A 249 -15.85 -3.30 -14.71
C VAL A 249 -16.51 -4.15 -13.62
N PHE A 250 -16.02 -4.08 -12.39
CA PHE A 250 -16.58 -4.80 -11.25
C PHE A 250 -18.06 -4.43 -11.01
N GLN A 251 -18.37 -3.13 -10.96
CA GLN A 251 -19.73 -2.63 -10.76
C GLN A 251 -20.67 -3.04 -11.91
N GLY A 252 -20.21 -2.93 -13.16
CA GLY A 252 -20.97 -3.36 -14.33
C GLY A 252 -21.34 -4.85 -14.29
N ARG A 253 -20.42 -5.71 -13.85
CA ARG A 253 -20.69 -7.16 -13.69
C ARG A 253 -21.70 -7.44 -12.58
N ARG A 254 -21.60 -6.77 -11.43
CA ARG A 254 -22.57 -6.90 -10.32
C ARG A 254 -23.99 -6.50 -10.75
N ALA A 255 -24.12 -5.43 -11.52
CA ALA A 255 -25.41 -5.00 -12.08
C ALA A 255 -26.00 -6.06 -13.02
N ASN A 256 -25.17 -6.64 -13.92
CA ASN A 256 -25.60 -7.70 -14.83
C ASN A 256 -26.02 -8.99 -14.10
N ALA A 257 -25.27 -9.44 -13.10
CA ALA A 257 -25.63 -10.61 -12.29
C ALA A 257 -26.99 -10.40 -11.58
N THR A 258 -27.20 -9.21 -11.03
CA THR A 258 -28.48 -8.82 -10.41
C THR A 258 -29.62 -8.86 -11.43
N LEU A 259 -29.41 -8.36 -12.64
CA LEU A 259 -30.39 -8.40 -13.72
C LEU A 259 -30.75 -9.84 -14.13
N VAL A 260 -29.75 -10.73 -14.21
CA VAL A 260 -29.96 -12.16 -14.51
C VAL A 260 -30.80 -12.81 -13.41
N HIS A 261 -30.50 -12.56 -12.13
CA HIS A 261 -31.30 -13.08 -11.03
C HIS A 261 -32.73 -12.53 -11.03
N ILE A 262 -32.93 -11.24 -11.31
CA ILE A 262 -34.27 -10.64 -11.47
C ILE A 262 -35.02 -11.31 -12.62
N LYS A 263 -34.36 -11.55 -13.75
CA LYS A 263 -34.97 -12.23 -14.91
C LYS A 263 -35.36 -13.66 -14.56
N MET A 264 -34.47 -14.42 -13.90
CA MET A 264 -34.77 -15.79 -13.45
C MET A 264 -35.94 -15.81 -12.46
N ALA A 265 -35.97 -14.89 -11.49
CA ALA A 265 -37.08 -14.76 -10.55
C ALA A 265 -38.39 -14.44 -11.27
N ASN A 266 -38.36 -13.56 -12.27
CA ASN A 266 -39.52 -13.23 -13.08
C ASN A 266 -39.98 -14.42 -13.94
N ASP A 267 -39.06 -15.16 -14.54
CA ASP A 267 -39.36 -16.38 -15.31
C ASP A 267 -39.99 -17.45 -14.41
N MET A 268 -39.51 -17.60 -13.17
CA MET A 268 -40.11 -18.48 -12.17
C MET A 268 -41.51 -18.04 -11.75
N LEU A 269 -41.75 -16.73 -11.58
CA LEU A 269 -43.08 -16.19 -11.28
C LEU A 269 -44.05 -16.45 -12.43
N VAL A 270 -43.64 -16.22 -13.68
CA VAL A 270 -44.44 -16.50 -14.88
C VAL A 270 -44.73 -17.99 -15.01
N ALA A 271 -43.76 -18.86 -14.73
CA ALA A 271 -43.96 -20.31 -14.72
C ALA A 271 -44.95 -20.73 -13.62
N GLY A 272 -44.84 -20.15 -12.42
CA GLY A 272 -45.76 -20.38 -11.30
C GLY A 272 -47.20 -19.96 -11.63
N ASP A 273 -47.39 -18.80 -12.27
CA ASP A 273 -48.71 -18.33 -12.73
C ASP A 273 -49.33 -19.27 -13.79
N LYS A 274 -48.51 -19.78 -14.72
CA LYS A 274 -48.97 -20.80 -15.69
C LYS A 274 -49.40 -22.09 -15.01
N ILE A 275 -48.65 -22.56 -14.00
CA ILE A 275 -48.99 -23.77 -13.22
C ILE A 275 -50.29 -23.54 -12.43
N SER A 276 -50.45 -22.37 -11.80
CA SER A 276 -51.67 -21.98 -11.08
C SER A 276 -52.90 -21.96 -12.00
N LYS A 277 -52.79 -21.35 -13.18
CA LYS A 277 -53.89 -21.35 -14.16
C LYS A 277 -54.24 -22.76 -14.66
N LEU A 278 -53.25 -23.64 -14.78
CA LEU A 278 -53.46 -25.04 -15.15
C LEU A 278 -54.17 -25.81 -14.03
N SER A 279 -53.80 -25.62 -12.76
CA SER A 279 -54.43 -26.28 -11.63
C SER A 279 -55.89 -25.87 -11.45
N VAL A 280 -56.21 -24.59 -11.65
CA VAL A 280 -57.59 -24.09 -11.65
C VAL A 280 -58.41 -24.76 -12.76
N ARG A 281 -57.87 -24.86 -13.98
CA ARG A 281 -58.54 -25.55 -15.11
C ARG A 281 -58.77 -27.04 -14.84
N LEU A 282 -57.80 -27.72 -14.24
CA LEU A 282 -57.94 -29.12 -13.82
C LEU A 282 -59.00 -29.29 -12.72
N GLY A 283 -59.09 -28.36 -11.77
CA GLY A 283 -60.15 -28.33 -10.76
C GLY A 283 -61.54 -28.20 -11.36
N TRP A 284 -61.72 -27.30 -12.33
CA TRP A 284 -62.99 -27.18 -13.07
C TRP A 284 -63.34 -28.44 -13.88
N LEU A 285 -62.35 -29.08 -14.51
CA LEU A 285 -62.52 -30.37 -15.20
C LEU A 285 -62.97 -31.48 -14.25
N GLY A 286 -62.37 -31.56 -13.05
CA GLY A 286 -62.79 -32.49 -12.00
C GLY A 286 -64.22 -32.24 -11.52
N ALA A 287 -64.60 -30.96 -11.35
CA ALA A 287 -65.96 -30.60 -10.96
C ALA A 287 -67.00 -30.98 -12.04
N ILE A 288 -66.68 -30.74 -13.32
CA ILE A 288 -67.54 -31.12 -14.45
C ILE A 288 -67.71 -32.65 -14.52
N LEU A 289 -66.62 -33.41 -14.37
CA LEU A 289 -66.66 -34.87 -14.34
C LEU A 289 -67.50 -35.38 -13.15
N GLY A 290 -67.36 -34.78 -11.97
CA GLY A 290 -68.16 -35.11 -10.80
C GLY A 290 -69.66 -34.90 -11.03
N VAL A 291 -70.05 -33.78 -11.64
CA VAL A 291 -71.46 -33.49 -12.00
C VAL A 291 -71.98 -34.48 -13.04
N LEU A 292 -71.18 -34.82 -14.05
CA LEU A 292 -71.54 -35.82 -15.07
C LEU A 292 -71.74 -37.21 -14.47
N SER A 293 -70.86 -37.65 -13.55
CA SER A 293 -71.01 -38.92 -12.83
C SER A 293 -72.28 -38.94 -11.99
N LEU A 294 -72.64 -37.82 -11.36
CA LEU A 294 -73.85 -37.70 -10.54
C LEU A 294 -75.12 -37.74 -11.40
N LEU A 295 -75.11 -37.09 -12.56
CA LEU A 295 -76.20 -37.16 -13.55
C LEU A 295 -76.38 -38.57 -14.13
N LEU A 296 -75.28 -39.25 -14.47
CA LEU A 296 -75.31 -40.64 -14.95
C LEU A 296 -75.80 -41.61 -13.87
N GLY A 297 -75.44 -41.37 -12.60
CA GLY A 297 -75.98 -42.11 -11.46
C GLY A 297 -77.48 -41.93 -11.29
N ILE A 298 -77.99 -40.70 -11.44
CA ILE A 298 -79.43 -40.40 -11.37
C ILE A 298 -80.19 -41.07 -12.51
N ILE A 299 -79.65 -41.05 -13.74
CA ILE A 299 -80.24 -41.73 -14.91
C ILE A 299 -80.25 -43.25 -14.73
N SER A 300 -79.31 -43.82 -13.98
CA SER A 300 -79.26 -45.27 -13.72
C SER A 300 -80.22 -45.73 -12.60
N ILE A 301 -80.84 -44.79 -11.88
CA ILE A 301 -81.80 -45.04 -10.78
C ILE A 301 -83.26 -44.79 -11.23
N LEU A 302 -83.46 -44.11 -12.36
CA LEU A 302 -84.74 -43.90 -13.05
C LEU A 302 -85.03 -45.03 -14.04
#